data_AF-A0AAP6EEY6-F1
#
_entry.id   AF-A0AAP6EEY6-F1
#
_cell.length_a   1.000
_cell.length_b   1.000
_cell.length_c   1.000
_cell.angle_alpha   90.00
_cell.angle_beta   90.00
_cell.angle_gamma   90.00
#
_symmetry.space_group_name_H-M   'P 1'
#
loop_
_entity.id
_entity.type
_entity.pdbx_description
1 polymer ?
#
loop_
_entity_poly.entity_id
_entity_poly.type
_entity_poly.pdbx_seq_one_letter_code
_entity_poly.pdbx_strand_id
1 'polypeptide(L)'
;MDPEYADFLLHADGWSAILQDIDLFGTADFYTDAYAEAEELVRVIEDEVEIEHGESFTRLIPIGASRTDIDILVMPCASDLKRPAPVIWLAGGEIERYRTFSDFFRGMIAENTAEADSLA
;
A
#
# COMPACT_ATOMS: atom_id res chain seq x y z
N MET A 1 -1.15 -7.79 -11.44
CA MET A 1 -1.19 -7.78 -9.97
C MET A 1 -0.04 -8.63 -9.46
N ASP A 2 0.67 -8.15 -8.44
CA ASP A 2 1.78 -8.89 -7.84
C ASP A 2 1.32 -10.25 -7.27
N PRO A 3 2.09 -11.35 -7.42
CA PRO A 3 1.67 -12.67 -6.95
C PRO A 3 1.47 -12.79 -5.43
N GLU A 4 2.28 -12.10 -4.62
CA GLU A 4 2.16 -12.19 -3.15
C GLU A 4 0.94 -11.43 -2.65
N TYR A 5 0.67 -10.24 -3.22
CA TYR A 5 -0.54 -9.51 -2.89
C TYR A 5 -1.81 -10.22 -3.39
N ALA A 6 -1.75 -10.85 -4.57
CA ALA A 6 -2.85 -11.68 -5.05
C ALA A 6 -3.12 -12.88 -4.12
N ASP A 7 -2.07 -13.53 -3.62
CA ASP A 7 -2.20 -14.64 -2.66
C ASP A 7 -2.80 -14.16 -1.32
N PHE A 8 -2.40 -12.98 -0.84
CA PHE A 8 -3.04 -12.35 0.32
C PHE A 8 -4.54 -12.12 0.12
N LEU A 9 -4.95 -11.57 -1.02
CA LEU A 9 -6.37 -11.34 -1.31
C LEU A 9 -7.17 -12.64 -1.40
N LEU A 10 -6.56 -13.74 -1.86
CA LEU A 10 -7.22 -15.04 -1.89
C LEU A 10 -7.46 -15.64 -0.50
N HIS A 11 -6.66 -15.26 0.50
CA HIS A 11 -6.70 -15.87 1.84
C HIS A 11 -7.32 -14.99 2.91
N ALA A 12 -7.01 -13.69 2.91
CA ALA A 12 -7.47 -12.72 3.91
C ALA A 12 -8.50 -11.74 3.33
N ASP A 13 -8.34 -11.37 2.04
CA ASP A 13 -9.21 -10.43 1.32
C ASP A 13 -9.40 -9.09 2.05
N GLY A 14 -8.28 -8.48 2.43
CA GLY A 14 -8.24 -7.24 3.22
C GLY A 14 -7.77 -7.49 4.65
N TRP A 15 -7.37 -6.41 5.33
CA TRP A 15 -6.93 -6.48 6.72
C TRP A 15 -7.14 -5.13 7.41
N SER A 16 -8.07 -5.08 8.36
CA SER A 16 -8.31 -3.88 9.15
C SER A 16 -7.13 -3.61 10.10
N ALA A 17 -6.69 -2.35 10.19
CA ALA A 17 -5.69 -1.88 11.13
C ALA A 17 -4.41 -2.74 11.10
N ILE A 18 -3.80 -2.87 9.91
CA ILE A 18 -2.53 -3.61 9.77
C ILE A 18 -1.41 -2.93 10.56
N LEU A 19 -1.47 -1.61 10.69
CA LEU A 19 -0.66 -0.80 11.60
C LEU A 19 -1.51 0.41 11.99
N GLN A 20 -1.71 0.62 13.29
CA GLN A 20 -2.54 1.73 13.81
C GLN A 20 -3.93 1.79 13.15
N ASP A 21 -4.23 2.83 12.37
CA ASP A 21 -5.52 3.00 11.68
C ASP A 21 -5.44 2.77 10.16
N ILE A 22 -4.34 2.21 9.67
CA ILE A 22 -4.12 1.86 8.27
C ILE A 22 -4.76 0.52 7.96
N ASP A 23 -5.65 0.49 6.98
CA ASP A 23 -6.29 -0.72 6.47
C ASP A 23 -5.59 -1.20 5.20
N LEU A 24 -5.52 -2.52 5.01
CA LEU A 24 -5.28 -3.13 3.70
C LEU A 24 -6.61 -3.39 3.01
N PHE A 25 -6.73 -2.91 1.78
CA PHE A 25 -7.90 -3.10 0.94
C PHE A 25 -8.04 -4.56 0.49
N GLY A 26 -9.26 -5.07 0.61
CA GLY A 26 -9.74 -6.29 0.00
C GLY A 26 -10.41 -6.05 -1.35
N THR A 27 -10.88 -7.12 -1.97
CA THR A 27 -11.56 -7.07 -3.28
C THR A 27 -12.92 -6.37 -3.24
N ALA A 28 -13.56 -6.29 -2.08
CA ALA A 28 -14.80 -5.54 -1.91
C ALA A 28 -14.57 -4.02 -1.87
N ASP A 29 -13.35 -3.57 -1.52
CA ASP A 29 -13.06 -2.16 -1.28
C ASP A 29 -12.91 -1.36 -2.55
N PHE A 30 -12.64 -1.99 -3.71
CA PHE A 30 -12.48 -1.32 -5.02
C PHE A 30 -13.68 -0.46 -5.46
N TYR A 31 -14.84 -0.59 -4.81
CA TYR A 31 -16.06 0.18 -5.09
C TYR A 31 -16.48 1.09 -3.93
N THR A 32 -15.62 1.28 -2.94
CA THR A 32 -15.90 2.10 -1.76
C THR A 32 -15.36 3.52 -1.93
N ASP A 33 -15.94 4.45 -1.15
CA ASP A 33 -15.47 5.83 -1.10
C ASP A 33 -14.02 5.90 -0.60
N ALA A 34 -13.64 5.05 0.35
CA ALA A 34 -12.27 4.97 0.88
C ALA A 34 -11.25 4.63 -0.22
N TYR A 35 -11.57 3.68 -1.10
CA TYR A 35 -10.70 3.37 -2.23
C TYR A 35 -10.65 4.51 -3.25
N ALA A 36 -11.78 5.16 -3.53
CA ALA A 36 -11.84 6.30 -4.44
C ALA A 36 -11.00 7.49 -3.93
N GLU A 37 -11.05 7.78 -2.62
CA GLU A 37 -10.21 8.77 -1.96
C GLU A 37 -8.73 8.41 -2.04
N ALA A 38 -8.39 7.14 -1.80
CA ALA A 38 -7.04 6.64 -1.95
C ALA A 38 -6.53 6.78 -3.40
N GLU A 39 -7.35 6.45 -4.40
CA GLU A 39 -7.00 6.66 -5.82
C GLU A 39 -6.77 8.14 -6.15
N GLU A 40 -7.53 9.05 -5.57
CA GLU A 40 -7.34 10.49 -5.77
C GLU A 40 -6.01 10.97 -5.16
N LEU A 41 -5.68 10.52 -3.94
CA LEU A 41 -4.40 10.80 -3.30
C LEU A 41 -3.23 10.26 -4.15
N VAL A 42 -3.35 9.03 -4.68
CA VAL A 42 -2.35 8.48 -5.59
C VAL A 42 -2.20 9.40 -6.80
N ARG A 43 -3.27 9.79 -7.48
CA ARG A 43 -3.21 10.65 -8.69
C ARG A 43 -2.47 11.95 -8.45
N VAL A 44 -2.71 12.62 -7.33
CA VAL A 44 -2.00 13.85 -6.97
C VAL A 44 -0.49 13.60 -6.88
N ILE A 45 -0.09 12.47 -6.28
CA ILE A 45 1.33 12.08 -6.18
C ILE A 45 1.89 11.71 -7.56
N GLU A 46 1.14 11.00 -8.39
CA GLU A 46 1.58 10.65 -9.75
C GLU A 46 1.82 11.90 -10.61
N ASP A 47 0.91 12.88 -10.54
CA ASP A 47 1.01 14.14 -11.27
C ASP A 47 2.27 14.92 -10.87
N GLU A 48 2.60 14.98 -9.57
CA GLU A 48 3.83 15.61 -9.08
C GLU A 48 5.09 14.88 -9.59
N VAL A 49 5.10 13.55 -9.54
CA VAL A 49 6.24 12.74 -10.00
C VAL A 49 6.41 12.84 -11.52
N GLU A 50 5.33 12.84 -12.30
CA GLU A 50 5.39 12.97 -13.77
C GLU A 50 6.00 14.32 -14.17
N ILE A 51 5.62 15.41 -13.48
CA ILE A 51 6.21 16.74 -13.69
C ILE A 51 7.73 16.71 -13.44
N GLU A 52 8.18 15.97 -12.42
CA GLU A 52 9.60 15.91 -12.05
C GLU A 52 10.42 14.94 -12.93
N HIS A 53 9.85 13.82 -13.39
CA HIS A 53 10.60 12.69 -13.94
C HIS A 53 10.24 12.31 -15.40
N GLY A 54 9.19 12.92 -16.00
CA GLY A 54 8.78 12.71 -17.39
C GLY A 54 8.12 11.35 -17.68
N GLU A 55 7.97 11.00 -18.97
CA GLU A 55 7.11 9.91 -19.50
C GLU A 55 7.50 8.46 -19.08
N SER A 56 8.50 8.24 -18.22
CA SER A 56 8.92 6.90 -17.78
C SER A 56 8.21 6.40 -16.51
N PHE A 57 7.13 7.07 -16.11
CA PHE A 57 6.40 6.79 -14.87
C PHE A 57 5.61 5.47 -14.92
N THR A 58 5.59 4.75 -13.79
CA THR A 58 4.78 3.52 -13.64
C THR A 58 3.62 3.82 -12.70
N ARG A 59 2.39 3.66 -13.21
CA ARG A 59 1.16 3.87 -12.42
C ARG A 59 1.19 3.05 -11.13
N LEU A 60 0.74 3.64 -10.03
CA LEU A 60 0.61 3.07 -8.71
C LEU A 60 -0.83 2.61 -8.48
N ILE A 61 -0.99 1.54 -7.72
CA ILE A 61 -2.28 0.99 -7.30
C ILE A 61 -2.33 1.07 -5.77
N PRO A 62 -3.32 1.74 -5.19
CA PRO A 62 -3.51 1.71 -3.75
C PRO A 62 -3.92 0.31 -3.30
N ILE A 63 -3.24 -0.19 -2.28
CA ILE A 63 -3.48 -1.49 -1.64
C ILE A 63 -3.91 -1.34 -0.17
N GLY A 64 -3.87 -0.12 0.36
CA GLY A 64 -4.30 0.22 1.69
C GLY A 64 -4.19 1.72 1.96
N ALA A 65 -4.90 2.21 2.96
CA ALA A 65 -4.88 3.61 3.35
C ALA A 65 -5.23 3.77 4.85
N SER A 66 -4.77 4.86 5.45
CA SER A 66 -5.28 5.31 6.73
C SER A 66 -6.75 5.71 6.63
N ARG A 67 -7.48 5.50 7.72
CA ARG A 67 -8.87 5.96 7.86
C ARG A 67 -8.97 7.45 8.17
N THR A 68 -7.91 8.05 8.70
CA THR A 68 -7.98 9.42 9.24
C THR A 68 -6.86 10.34 8.78
N ASP A 69 -5.77 9.80 8.24
CA ASP A 69 -4.61 10.57 7.77
C ASP A 69 -4.32 10.31 6.28
N ILE A 70 -3.23 10.89 5.78
CA ILE A 70 -2.82 10.83 4.37
C ILE A 70 -1.97 9.59 4.02
N ASP A 71 -1.75 8.70 4.99
CA ASP A 71 -0.98 7.48 4.77
C ASP A 71 -1.65 6.58 3.74
N ILE A 72 -0.88 6.23 2.71
CA ILE A 72 -1.33 5.35 1.65
C ILE A 72 -0.26 4.33 1.31
N LEU A 73 -0.70 3.08 1.19
CA LEU A 73 0.12 1.95 0.81
C LEU A 73 -0.15 1.66 -0.66
N VAL A 74 0.89 1.68 -1.48
CA VAL A 74 0.76 1.49 -2.93
C VAL A 74 1.71 0.44 -3.44
N MET A 75 1.33 -0.18 -4.57
CA MET A 75 2.22 -1.03 -5.37
C MET A 75 2.25 -0.52 -6.80
N PRO A 76 3.41 -0.56 -7.49
CA PRO A 76 3.45 -0.33 -8.92
C PRO A 76 2.53 -1.30 -9.66
N CYS A 77 1.78 -0.79 -10.63
CA CYS A 77 1.02 -1.60 -11.57
C CYS A 77 2.00 -2.45 -12.38
N ALA A 78 2.16 -3.71 -11.94
CA ALA A 78 3.17 -4.60 -12.49
C ALA A 78 2.94 -4.84 -13.99
N SER A 79 3.88 -4.37 -14.80
CA SER A 79 3.98 -4.70 -16.23
C SER A 79 4.74 -6.01 -16.48
N ASP A 80 5.59 -6.44 -15.52
CA ASP A 80 6.34 -7.69 -15.55
C ASP A 80 6.11 -8.50 -14.25
N LEU A 81 5.29 -9.54 -14.34
CA LEU A 81 4.98 -10.45 -13.21
C LEU A 81 6.17 -11.32 -12.76
N LYS A 82 7.32 -11.26 -13.45
CA LYS A 82 8.52 -12.04 -13.07
C LYS A 82 9.31 -11.40 -11.94
N ARG A 83 9.07 -10.13 -11.63
CA ARG A 83 9.74 -9.41 -10.56
C ARG A 83 8.72 -9.03 -9.48
N PRO A 84 8.98 -9.32 -8.20
CA PRO A 84 8.16 -8.81 -7.12
C PRO A 84 8.06 -7.30 -7.21
N ALA A 85 6.84 -6.79 -7.11
CA ALA A 85 6.61 -5.35 -7.04
C ALA A 85 6.79 -4.90 -5.57
N PRO A 86 7.46 -3.76 -5.33
CA PRO A 86 7.62 -3.25 -3.98
C PRO A 86 6.29 -2.74 -3.43
N VAL A 87 6.15 -2.75 -2.11
CA VAL A 87 5.15 -1.95 -1.40
C VAL A 87 5.81 -0.64 -0.99
N ILE A 88 5.15 0.48 -1.30
CA ILE A 88 5.64 1.82 -0.98
C ILE A 88 4.63 2.45 -0.03
N TRP A 89 5.11 2.93 1.11
CA TRP A 89 4.33 3.72 2.04
C TRP A 89 4.59 5.20 1.78
N LEU A 90 3.51 5.92 1.46
CA LEU A 90 3.52 7.35 1.18
C LEU A 90 2.72 8.10 2.27
N ALA A 91 3.26 9.23 2.74
CA ALA A 91 2.56 10.21 3.58
C ALA A 91 3.15 11.60 3.30
N GLY A 92 2.61 12.29 2.28
CA GLY A 92 3.19 13.53 1.75
C GLY A 92 4.55 13.36 1.03
N GLY A 93 5.05 12.12 0.97
CA GLY A 93 6.32 11.70 0.37
C GLY A 93 6.59 10.23 0.71
N GLU A 94 7.64 9.64 0.14
CA GLU A 94 8.04 8.25 0.47
C GLU A 94 8.55 8.15 1.91
N ILE A 95 7.81 7.42 2.74
CA ILE A 95 8.19 7.09 4.12
C ILE A 95 9.08 5.87 4.12
N GLU A 96 8.64 4.81 3.45
CA GLU A 96 9.37 3.55 3.40
C GLU A 96 9.02 2.73 2.15
N ARG A 97 9.97 1.90 1.73
CA ARG A 97 9.81 0.98 0.60
C ARG A 97 10.25 -0.43 0.97
N TYR A 98 9.32 -1.36 0.84
CA TYR A 98 9.52 -2.78 1.07
C TYR A 98 9.72 -3.49 -0.26
N ARG A 99 10.63 -4.47 -0.29
CA ARG A 99 10.99 -5.16 -1.53
C ARG A 99 9.86 -6.05 -2.07
N THR A 100 9.08 -6.66 -1.19
CA THR A 100 7.93 -7.51 -1.54
C THR A 100 6.77 -7.25 -0.58
N PHE A 101 5.57 -7.72 -0.94
CA PHE A 101 4.41 -7.66 -0.06
C PHE A 101 4.62 -8.44 1.24
N SER A 102 5.27 -9.60 1.19
CA SER A 102 5.57 -10.41 2.38
C SER A 102 6.53 -9.71 3.34
N ASP A 103 7.53 -9.00 2.82
CA ASP A 103 8.46 -8.21 3.65
C ASP A 103 7.71 -7.09 4.36
N PHE A 104 6.84 -6.37 3.64
CA PHE A 104 5.95 -5.36 4.21
C PHE A 104 5.05 -5.95 5.30
N PHE A 105 4.30 -7.01 4.98
CA PHE A 105 3.31 -7.57 5.90
C PHE A 105 3.95 -8.07 7.18
N ARG A 106 5.10 -8.77 7.08
CA ARG A 106 5.86 -9.22 8.26
C ARG A 106 6.42 -8.05 9.07
N GLY A 107 6.86 -6.98 8.41
CA GLY A 107 7.29 -5.74 9.05
C GLY A 107 6.18 -5.17 9.93
N MET A 108 4.98 -4.98 9.39
CA MET A 108 3.84 -4.44 10.15
C MET A 108 3.46 -5.31 11.35
N ILE A 109 3.46 -6.64 11.20
CA ILE A 109 3.20 -7.56 12.32
C ILE A 109 4.29 -7.46 13.40
N ALA A 110 5.55 -7.32 13.00
CA ALA A 110 6.65 -7.15 13.94
C ALA A 110 6.54 -5.84 14.72
N GLU A 111 6.21 -4.73 14.05
CA GLU A 111 5.97 -3.43 14.69
C GLU A 111 4.80 -3.50 15.69
N ASN A 112 3.66 -4.06 15.29
CA ASN A 112 2.52 -4.25 16.20
C ASN A 112 2.89 -5.07 17.44
N THR A 113 3.72 -6.11 17.27
CA THR A 113 4.17 -6.95 18.39
C THR A 113 5.09 -6.16 19.31
N ALA A 114 6.02 -5.39 18.76
CA ALA A 114 6.93 -4.55 19.53
C ALA A 114 6.18 -3.44 20.29
N GLU A 115 5.19 -2.79 19.67
CA GLU A 115 4.33 -1.82 20.35
C GLU A 115 3.55 -2.48 21.50
N ALA A 116 2.95 -3.64 21.26
CA ALA A 116 2.22 -4.38 22.30
C ALA A 116 3.12 -4.76 23.49
N ASP A 117 4.34 -5.24 23.22
CA ASP A 117 5.31 -5.58 24.25
C ASP A 117 5.77 -4.34 25.05
N SER A 118 5.80 -3.16 24.44
CA SER A 118 6.14 -1.90 25.13
C SER A 118 5.08 -1.42 26.13
N LEU A 119 3.85 -1.94 26.01
CA LEU A 119 2.72 -1.64 26.89
C LEU A 119 2.59 -2.63 28.07
N ALA A 120 3.35 -3.73 28.05
CA ALA A 120 3.30 -4.80 29.05
C ALA A 120 4.22 -4.55 30.27
#